data_AF-A0AAP4PYH1-F1
#
_entry.id   AF-A0AAP4PYH1-F1
#
_cell.length_a   1.000
_cell.length_b   1.000
_cell.length_c   1.000
_cell.angle_alpha   90.00
_cell.angle_beta   90.00
_cell.angle_gamma   90.00
#
_symmetry.space_group_name_H-M   'P 1'
#
loop_
_entity.id
_entity.type
_entity.pdbx_description
1 polymer ?
#
loop_
_entity_poly.entity_id
_entity_poly.type
_entity_poly.pdbx_seq_one_letter_code
_entity_poly.pdbx_strand_id
1 'polypeptide(L)'
;MRVSRMAGNYTKTLAKISKFKLLLLDDFGVSALRPDEVNDLFEIIEDRVFNGSIIITAQLPIKDWHAYLGNETIADAMMDRLIHTAHKLELKGGSMREYLAKK
;
A
#
# COMPACT_ATOMS: atom_id res chain seq x y z
N MET A 1 -4.83 3.76 11.86
CA MET A 1 -3.98 4.94 12.10
C MET A 1 -4.75 6.11 12.70
N ARG A 2 -5.90 6.53 12.16
CA ARG A 2 -6.74 7.62 12.73
C ARG A 2 -7.13 7.46 14.20
N VAL A 3 -7.68 6.29 14.59
CA VAL A 3 -8.02 6.00 16.00
C VAL A 3 -6.79 6.12 16.90
N SER A 4 -5.63 5.66 16.39
CA SER A 4 -4.36 5.77 17.10
C SER A 4 -3.89 7.20 17.28
N ARG A 5 -4.05 8.07 16.26
CA ARG A 5 -3.78 9.51 16.37
C ARG A 5 -4.69 10.17 17.41
N MET A 6 -6.00 9.90 17.35
CA MET A 6 -6.98 10.45 18.32
C MET A 6 -6.68 10.00 19.77
N ALA A 7 -6.18 8.78 19.94
CA ALA A 7 -5.81 8.23 21.24
C ALA A 7 -4.36 8.55 21.67
N GLY A 8 -3.61 9.36 20.91
CA GLY A 8 -2.22 9.72 21.21
C GLY A 8 -1.21 8.56 21.15
N ASN A 9 -1.58 7.43 20.54
CA ASN A 9 -0.76 6.22 20.47
C ASN A 9 -0.24 5.91 19.05
N TYR A 10 -0.29 6.89 18.15
CA TYR A 10 0.15 6.80 16.76
C TYR A 10 1.57 6.23 16.62
N THR A 11 2.56 6.83 17.28
CA THR A 11 3.97 6.40 17.22
C THR A 11 4.15 4.96 17.73
N LYS A 12 3.39 4.55 18.76
CA LYS A 12 3.41 3.16 19.25
C LYS A 12 2.83 2.18 18.22
N THR A 13 1.82 2.63 17.47
CA THR A 13 1.22 1.83 16.40
C THR A 13 2.20 1.66 15.24
N LEU A 14 2.86 2.74 14.79
CA LEU A 14 3.93 2.65 13.80
C LEU A 14 5.05 1.71 14.23
N ALA A 15 5.56 1.88 15.45
CA ALA A 15 6.61 1.02 16.00
C ALA A 15 6.18 -0.45 16.17
N LYS A 16 4.88 -0.73 16.19
CA LYS A 16 4.36 -2.10 16.17
C LYS A 16 4.32 -2.64 14.74
N ILE A 17 3.92 -1.81 13.76
CA ILE A 17 3.89 -2.16 12.34
C ILE A 17 5.31 -2.43 11.81
N SER A 18 6.28 -1.62 12.20
CA SER A 18 7.68 -1.75 11.76
C SER A 18 8.33 -3.09 12.13
N LYS A 19 7.87 -3.74 13.21
CA LYS A 19 8.38 -5.04 13.66
C LYS A 19 8.03 -6.20 12.72
N PHE A 20 7.05 -6.04 11.84
CA PHE A 20 6.68 -7.11 10.90
C PHE A 20 7.68 -7.17 9.75
N LYS A 21 8.27 -8.35 9.50
CA LYS A 21 9.21 -8.55 8.39
C LYS A 21 8.55 -8.42 7.01
N LEU A 22 7.26 -8.72 6.93
CA LEU A 22 6.45 -8.62 5.72
C LEU A 22 5.13 -7.90 6.05
N LEU A 23 4.78 -6.92 5.23
CA LEU A 23 3.45 -6.32 5.20
C LEU A 23 2.76 -6.65 3.88
N LEU A 24 1.47 -6.99 3.97
CA LEU A 24 0.59 -7.18 2.83
C LEU A 24 -0.41 -6.03 2.80
N LEU A 25 -0.44 -5.30 1.69
CA LEU A 25 -1.46 -4.31 1.39
C LEU A 25 -2.38 -4.91 0.33
N ASP A 26 -3.57 -5.33 0.77
CA ASP A 26 -4.54 -5.97 -0.10
C ASP A 26 -5.51 -4.93 -0.70
N ASP A 27 -5.96 -5.16 -1.95
CA ASP A 27 -6.92 -4.33 -2.68
C ASP A 27 -6.54 -2.83 -2.74
N PHE A 28 -5.26 -2.54 -2.98
CA PHE A 28 -4.77 -1.18 -3.17
C PHE A 28 -5.40 -0.52 -4.40
N GLY A 29 -5.81 0.74 -4.26
CA GLY A 29 -6.41 1.52 -5.35
C GLY A 29 -7.93 1.40 -5.48
N VAL A 30 -8.61 0.56 -4.68
CA VAL A 30 -10.05 0.34 -4.81
C VAL A 30 -10.90 1.49 -4.26
N SER A 31 -10.48 2.11 -3.16
CA SER A 31 -11.17 3.24 -2.53
C SER A 31 -10.23 4.41 -2.35
N ALA A 32 -10.65 5.63 -2.70
CA ALA A 32 -9.83 6.81 -2.52
C ALA A 32 -9.35 6.97 -1.07
N LEU A 33 -8.04 7.16 -0.90
CA LEU A 33 -7.45 7.47 0.40
C LEU A 33 -7.64 8.95 0.71
N ARG A 34 -7.92 9.25 1.97
CA ARG A 34 -7.88 10.64 2.45
C ARG A 34 -6.43 11.11 2.57
N PRO A 35 -6.16 12.43 2.55
CA PRO A 35 -4.80 12.96 2.67
C PRO A 35 -4.06 12.48 3.93
N ASP A 36 -4.75 12.31 5.07
CA ASP A 36 -4.15 11.75 6.29
C ASP A 36 -3.69 10.30 6.09
N GLU A 37 -4.47 9.50 5.37
CA GLU A 37 -4.17 8.09 5.10
C GLU A 37 -3.04 7.92 4.10
N VAL A 38 -2.92 8.82 3.12
CA VAL A 38 -1.78 8.86 2.18
C VAL A 38 -0.48 9.14 2.95
N ASN A 39 -0.49 10.12 3.87
CA ASN A 39 0.66 10.42 4.71
C ASN A 39 1.02 9.25 5.65
N ASP A 40 0.02 8.65 6.30
CA ASP A 40 0.22 7.46 7.15
C ASP A 40 0.89 6.32 6.36
N LEU A 41 0.44 6.08 5.13
CA LEU A 41 0.99 5.04 4.26
C LEU A 41 2.42 5.38 3.82
N PHE A 42 2.69 6.64 3.48
CA PHE A 42 4.03 7.09 3.14
C PHE A 42 5.02 6.87 4.29
N GLU A 43 4.66 7.24 5.52
CA GLU A 43 5.51 6.99 6.71
C GLU A 43 5.80 5.49 6.91
N ILE A 44 4.81 4.62 6.70
CA ILE A 44 5.01 3.16 6.77
C ILE A 44 5.95 2.67 5.66
N ILE A 45 5.81 3.17 4.44
CA ILE A 45 6.67 2.78 3.33
C ILE A 45 8.11 3.24 3.61
N GLU A 46 8.29 4.50 4.02
CA GLU A 46 9.60 5.10 4.33
C GLU A 46 10.38 4.23 5.33
N ASP A 47 9.76 3.87 6.46
CA ASP A 47 10.38 3.06 7.51
C ASP A 47 10.79 1.65 7.02
N ARG A 48 10.15 1.17 5.96
CA ARG A 48 10.38 -0.17 5.41
C ARG A 48 11.37 -0.22 4.27
N VAL A 49 11.64 0.91 3.63
CA VAL A 49 12.69 0.99 2.61
C VAL A 49 13.99 0.49 3.24
N PHE A 50 14.55 -0.57 2.66
CA PHE A 50 15.74 -1.29 3.15
C PHE A 50 15.62 -2.08 4.47
N ASN A 51 14.45 -2.09 5.13
CA ASN A 51 14.29 -2.71 6.45
C ASN A 51 13.16 -3.77 6.51
N GLY A 52 12.34 -3.90 5.46
CA GLY A 52 11.32 -4.94 5.39
C GLY A 52 10.69 -5.07 4.01
N SER A 53 9.98 -6.18 3.78
CA SER A 53 9.30 -6.42 2.50
C SER A 53 7.86 -5.93 2.52
N ILE A 54 7.34 -5.52 1.36
CA ILE A 54 5.94 -5.18 1.16
C ILE A 54 5.44 -5.97 -0.05
N ILE A 55 4.28 -6.60 0.09
CA ILE A 55 3.49 -7.13 -1.03
C ILE A 55 2.26 -6.26 -1.16
N ILE A 56 1.96 -5.83 -2.38
CA ILE A 56 0.78 -5.05 -2.70
C ILE A 56 -0.04 -5.82 -3.73
N THR A 57 -1.31 -6.05 -3.45
CA THR A 57 -2.29 -6.47 -4.46
C THR A 57 -3.07 -5.24 -4.88
N ALA A 58 -3.34 -5.11 -6.17
CA ALA A 58 -4.08 -3.98 -6.70
C ALA A 58 -4.85 -4.41 -7.94
N GLN A 59 -6.06 -3.86 -8.08
CA GLN A 59 -6.81 -3.94 -9.33
C GLN A 59 -6.45 -2.78 -10.27
N LEU A 60 -5.99 -1.67 -9.70
CA LEU A 60 -5.56 -0.50 -10.45
C LEU A 60 -4.18 -0.77 -11.07
N PRO A 61 -3.99 -0.54 -12.39
CA PRO A 61 -2.69 -0.62 -13.03
C PRO A 61 -1.67 0.33 -12.37
N ILE A 62 -0.40 -0.09 -12.26
CA ILE A 62 0.66 0.68 -11.59
C ILE A 62 0.79 2.10 -12.16
N LYS A 63 0.60 2.28 -13.48
CA LYS A 63 0.66 3.59 -14.14
C LYS A 63 -0.36 4.61 -13.59
N ASP A 64 -1.45 4.13 -13.01
CA ASP A 64 -2.54 4.98 -12.51
C ASP A 64 -2.40 5.25 -11.00
N TRP A 65 -1.42 4.63 -10.32
CA TRP A 65 -1.22 4.79 -8.87
C TRP A 65 -0.79 6.21 -8.50
N HIS A 66 0.03 6.85 -9.33
CA HIS A 66 0.47 8.23 -9.09
C HIS A 66 -0.74 9.18 -9.04
N ALA A 67 -1.65 9.06 -10.01
CA ALA A 67 -2.88 9.86 -10.04
C ALA A 67 -3.81 9.52 -8.86
N TYR A 68 -3.91 8.25 -8.49
CA TYR A 68 -4.72 7.80 -7.35
C TYR A 68 -4.24 8.38 -6.00
N LEU A 69 -2.93 8.55 -5.79
CA LEU A 69 -2.37 9.13 -4.57
C LEU A 69 -2.62 10.65 -4.47
N GLY A 70 -2.83 11.33 -5.60
CA GLY A 70 -3.33 12.72 -5.69
C GLY A 70 -2.40 13.84 -5.22
N ASN A 71 -1.36 13.53 -4.45
CA ASN A 71 -0.32 14.49 -4.02
C ASN A 71 0.96 14.23 -4.79
N GLU A 72 1.31 15.08 -5.77
CA GLU A 72 2.45 14.87 -6.68
C GLU A 72 3.74 14.54 -5.93
N THR A 73 4.11 15.34 -4.92
CA THR A 73 5.37 15.13 -4.20
C THR A 73 5.41 13.82 -3.42
N ILE A 74 4.33 13.47 -2.73
CA ILE A 74 4.26 12.21 -1.97
C ILE A 74 4.12 11.03 -2.93
N ALA A 75 3.36 11.18 -4.01
CA ALA A 75 3.15 10.16 -5.02
C ALA A 75 4.48 9.79 -5.70
N ASP A 76 5.26 10.78 -6.15
CA ASP A 76 6.60 10.55 -6.69
C ASP A 76 7.48 9.80 -5.68
N ALA A 77 7.56 10.31 -4.45
CA ALA A 77 8.39 9.72 -3.41
C ALA A 77 7.97 8.27 -3.06
N MET A 78 6.67 7.98 -2.99
CA MET A 78 6.13 6.64 -2.76
C MET A 78 6.38 5.71 -3.93
N MET A 79 6.15 6.19 -5.16
CA MET A 79 6.33 5.40 -6.38
C MET A 79 7.80 5.04 -6.57
N ASP A 80 8.73 5.96 -6.31
CA ASP A 80 10.17 5.67 -6.35
C ASP A 80 10.54 4.52 -5.41
N ARG A 81 10.03 4.55 -4.18
CA ARG A 81 10.34 3.54 -3.16
C ARG A 81 9.69 2.19 -3.44
N LEU A 82 8.42 2.20 -3.85
CA LEU A 82 7.65 0.99 -4.08
C LEU A 82 8.00 0.33 -5.41
N ILE A 83 8.12 1.10 -6.50
CA ILE A 83 8.09 0.56 -7.86
C ILE A 83 9.48 0.32 -8.42
N HIS A 84 10.49 1.10 -8.05
CA HIS A 84 11.85 0.95 -8.61
C HIS A 84 12.54 -0.33 -8.15
N THR A 85 12.23 -0.81 -6.94
CA THR A 85 12.85 -2.01 -6.36
C THR A 85 11.94 -3.24 -6.38
N ALA A 86 10.68 -3.10 -6.83
CA ALA A 86 9.71 -4.19 -6.79
C ALA A 86 9.77 -5.13 -7.99
N HIS A 87 9.45 -6.38 -7.71
CA HIS A 87 9.00 -7.33 -8.72
C HIS A 87 7.53 -7.05 -9.08
N LYS A 88 7.27 -6.84 -10.37
CA LYS A 88 5.94 -6.52 -10.90
C LYS A 88 5.35 -7.77 -11.54
N LEU A 89 4.22 -8.22 -11.01
CA LEU A 89 3.52 -9.40 -11.49
C LEU A 89 2.15 -8.99 -12.02
N GLU A 90 2.02 -8.89 -13.33
CA GLU A 90 0.72 -8.72 -13.98
C GLU A 90 0.02 -10.08 -14.09
N LEU A 91 -1.01 -10.26 -13.25
CA LEU A 91 -1.84 -11.44 -13.28
C LEU A 91 -2.80 -11.38 -14.48
N LYS A 92 -2.92 -12.49 -15.20
CA LYS A 92 -3.83 -12.66 -16.33
C LYS A 92 -4.78 -13.82 -16.04
N GLY A 93 -5.98 -13.76 -16.62
CA GLY A 93 -6.99 -14.80 -16.47
C GLY A 93 -8.32 -14.26 -15.92
N GLY A 94 -9.32 -15.13 -15.87
CA GLY A 94 -10.64 -14.83 -15.33
C GLY A 94 -10.71 -14.97 -13.81
N SER A 95 -11.85 -14.61 -13.24
CA SER A 95 -12.11 -14.73 -11.80
C SER A 95 -12.11 -16.19 -11.36
N MET A 96 -11.28 -16.53 -10.38
CA MET A 96 -11.33 -17.85 -9.73
C MET A 96 -12.67 -18.09 -9.02
N ARG A 97 -13.37 -17.03 -8.60
CA ARG A 97 -14.71 -17.16 -8.00
C ARG A 97 -15.72 -17.68 -9.02
N GLU A 98 -15.67 -17.18 -10.26
CA GLU A 98 -16.53 -17.65 -11.36
C GLU A 98 -16.20 -19.09 -11.76
N TYR A 99 -14.90 -19.43 -11.80
CA TYR A 99 -14.47 -20.79 -12.09
C TYR A 99 -15.01 -21.79 -11.07
N LEU A 100 -14.91 -21.47 -9.78
CA LEU A 100 -15.39 -22.33 -8.70
C LEU A 100 -16.92 -22.41 -8.64
N ALA A 101 -17.64 -21.33 -8.97
CA ALA A 101 -19.10 -21.32 -8.98
C ALA A 101 -19.72 -22.18 -10.10
N LYS A 102 -18.94 -22.52 -11.13
CA LYS A 102 -19.37 -23.38 -12.25
C LYS A 102 -19.11 -24.87 -12.01
N LYS A 103 -18.45 -25.24 -10.91
CA LYS A 103 -18.10 -26.61 -10.54
C LYS A 103 -19.08 -27.16 -9.50
#